data_AF-B4VMB6-F1
#
_entry.id   AF-B4VMB6-F1
#
_cell.length_a   1.000
_cell.length_b   1.000
_cell.length_c   1.000
_cell.angle_alpha   90.00
_cell.angle_beta   90.00
_cell.angle_gamma   90.00
#
_symmetry.space_group_name_H-M   'P 1'
#
loop_
_entity.id
_entity.type
_entity.pdbx_description
1 polymer ?
#
loop_
_entity_poly.entity_id
_entity_poly.type
_entity_poly.pdbx_seq_one_letter_code
_entity_poly.pdbx_strand_id
1 'polypeptide(L)' 'MMITNANPSIIPPRIDYCLTATEQGWQLTAWEPAIVGGNRVKPYLWKFNSELQTLQEAHRTLQLILGEE' A
#
# COMPACT_ATOMS: atom_id res chain seq x y z
N MET A 1 15.34 -24.97 28.64
CA MET A 1 14.37 -24.94 27.53
C MET A 1 14.20 -23.48 27.12
N MET A 2 14.94 -23.01 26.12
CA MET A 2 14.81 -21.62 25.65
C MET A 2 13.65 -21.55 24.67
N ILE A 3 12.56 -20.90 25.07
CA ILE A 3 11.48 -20.52 24.17
C ILE A 3 11.96 -19.26 23.46
N THR A 4 12.44 -19.42 22.23
CA THR A 4 12.65 -18.28 21.33
C THR A 4 11.28 -17.72 20.99
N ASN A 5 10.87 -16.64 21.69
CA ASN A 5 9.79 -15.78 21.23
C ASN A 5 10.26 -15.19 19.89
N ALA A 6 9.84 -15.79 18.78
CA ALA A 6 9.94 -15.17 17.48
C ALA A 6 9.08 -13.91 17.52
N ASN A 7 9.73 -12.77 17.73
CA ASN A 7 9.11 -11.46 17.77
C ASN A 7 8.49 -11.18 16.39
N PRO A 8 7.16 -11.13 16.23
CA PRO A 8 6.53 -11.04 14.90
C PRO A 8 6.61 -9.63 14.29
N SER A 9 7.29 -8.69 14.94
CA SER A 9 7.01 -7.26 14.75
C SER A 9 8.21 -6.44 14.30
N ILE A 10 8.86 -6.81 13.19
CA ILE A 10 9.74 -5.87 12.46
C ILE A 10 9.74 -6.20 10.95
N ILE A 11 8.57 -6.42 10.35
CA ILE A 11 8.47 -6.34 8.90
C ILE A 11 8.00 -4.91 8.61
N PRO A 12 8.78 -4.09 7.90
CA PRO A 12 8.33 -2.77 7.49
C PRO A 12 7.01 -2.89 6.71
N PRO A 13 6.08 -1.94 6.85
CA PRO A 13 4.81 -1.99 6.15
C PRO A 13 5.08 -2.12 4.64
N ARG A 14 4.63 -3.24 4.06
CA ARG A 14 4.74 -3.46 2.62
C ARG A 14 3.58 -2.73 1.96
N ILE A 15 3.85 -1.68 1.20
CA ILE A 15 2.84 -0.98 0.43
C ILE A 15 2.85 -1.54 -1.00
N ASP A 16 1.75 -2.14 -1.43
CA ASP A 16 1.53 -2.52 -2.82
C ASP A 16 0.77 -1.38 -3.54
N TYR A 17 0.98 -1.21 -4.85
CA TYR A 17 0.32 -0.17 -5.62
C TYR A 17 0.05 -0.58 -7.08
N CYS A 18 -0.83 0.17 -7.73
CA CYS A 18 -1.16 0.06 -9.14
C CYS A 18 -1.41 1.46 -9.71
N LEU A 19 -0.84 1.71 -10.90
CA LEU A 19 -1.08 2.91 -11.70
C LEU A 19 -1.73 2.47 -13.02
N THR A 20 -2.92 3.00 -13.30
CA THR A 20 -3.68 2.66 -14.51
C THR A 20 -4.08 3.93 -15.24
N ALA A 21 -3.86 4.00 -16.55
CA ALA A 21 -4.37 5.10 -17.36
C ALA A 21 -5.90 5.04 -17.46
N THR A 22 -6.56 6.18 -17.35
CA THR A 22 -8.01 6.36 -17.51
C THR A 22 -8.28 7.35 -18.64
N GLU A 23 -9.55 7.51 -19.04
CA GLU A 23 -9.93 8.53 -20.04
C GLU A 23 -9.63 9.96 -19.58
N GLN A 24 -9.52 10.18 -18.27
CA GLN A 24 -9.39 11.50 -17.63
C GLN A 24 -7.97 11.75 -17.08
N GLY A 25 -7.06 10.78 -17.19
CA GLY A 25 -5.70 10.86 -16.67
C GLY A 25 -5.20 9.51 -16.17
N TRP A 26 -4.91 9.45 -14.87
CA TRP A 26 -4.29 8.30 -14.20
C TRP A 26 -4.99 7.99 -12.88
N GLN A 27 -5.33 6.72 -12.67
CA GLN A 27 -5.77 6.19 -11.40
C GLN A 27 -4.58 5.61 -10.64
N LEU A 28 -4.30 6.17 -9.47
CA LEU A 28 -3.39 5.59 -8.48
C LEU A 28 -4.20 4.84 -7.43
N THR A 29 -3.86 3.58 -7.20
CA THR A 29 -4.38 2.78 -6.09
C THR A 29 -3.20 2.23 -5.30
N ALA A 30 -3.14 2.49 -4.00
CA ALA A 30 -2.11 1.98 -3.10
C ALA A 30 -2.77 1.34 -1.87
N TRP A 31 -2.19 0.28 -1.33
CA TRP A 31 -2.73 -0.40 -0.15
C TRP A 31 -1.64 -1.13 0.63
N GLU A 32 -1.87 -1.24 1.94
CA GLU A 32 -1.10 -2.15 2.79
C GLU A 32 -1.89 -3.45 2.95
N PRO A 33 -1.33 -4.61 2.55
CA PRO A 33 -2.01 -5.88 2.66
C PRO A 33 -2.17 -6.24 4.13
N ALA A 34 -3.35 -6.75 4.47
CA ALA A 34 -3.58 -7.32 5.78
C ALA A 34 -2.84 -8.66 5.88
N ILE A 35 -2.11 -8.88 6.98
CA ILE A 35 -1.63 -10.24 7.33
C ILE A 35 -2.86 -11.16 7.34
N VAL A 36 -2.77 -12.25 6.58
CA VAL A 36 -3.83 -13.26 6.47
C VAL A 36 -3.85 -14.07 7.78
N GLY A 37 -4.63 -13.59 8.74
CA GLY A 37 -4.97 -14.26 10.00
C GLY A 37 -6.48 -14.17 10.20
N GLY A 38 -7.10 -15.29 10.57
CA GLY A 38 -8.55 -15.53 10.48
C GLY A 38 -9.47 -14.41 11.02
N ASN A 39 -10.66 -14.32 10.41
CA ASN A 39 -11.78 -13.39 10.66
C ASN A 39 -11.61 -11.93 10.17
N ARG A 40 -10.83 -11.67 9.12
CA ARG A 40 -10.86 -10.38 8.43
C ARG A 40 -11.81 -10.38 7.23
N VAL A 41 -12.63 -9.34 7.15
CA VAL A 41 -13.59 -9.09 6.05
C VAL A 41 -12.92 -8.40 4.85
N LYS A 42 -11.78 -7.70 5.05
CA LYS A 42 -11.07 -6.96 4.00
C LYS A 42 -9.61 -7.40 3.88
N PRO A 43 -9.06 -7.49 2.64
CA PRO A 43 -7.70 -7.98 2.39
C PRO A 43 -6.60 -6.93 2.64
N TYR A 44 -6.94 -5.72 3.09
CA TYR A 44 -6.00 -4.61 3.30
C TYR A 44 -6.24 -3.91 4.66
N LEU A 45 -5.17 -3.39 5.26
CA LEU A 45 -5.20 -2.55 6.46
C LEU A 45 -5.72 -1.14 6.14
N TRP A 46 -5.24 -0.58 5.03
CA TRP A 46 -5.74 0.66 4.44
C TRP A 46 -5.64 0.59 2.92
N LYS A 47 -6.41 1.43 2.24
CA LYS A 47 -6.41 1.58 0.79
C LYS A 47 -6.59 3.05 0.43
N PHE A 48 -5.74 3.54 -0.45
CA PHE A 48 -5.81 4.86 -1.07
C PHE A 48 -6.21 4.71 -2.54
N ASN A 49 -7.11 5.57 -3.01
CA ASN A 49 -7.44 5.70 -4.43
C ASN A 49 -7.51 7.19 -4.78
N SER A 50 -6.84 7.60 -5.84
CA SER A 50 -6.96 8.95 -6.38
C SER A 50 -6.87 8.93 -7.89
N GLU A 51 -7.70 9.74 -8.53
CA GLU A 51 -7.54 10.13 -9.92
C GLU A 51 -6.67 11.38 -10.01
N LEU A 52 -5.75 11.39 -10.96
CA LEU A 52 -4.75 12.43 -11.16
C LEU A 52 -4.67 12.74 -12.65
N GLN A 53 -4.45 14.00 -13.01
CA GLN A 53 -4.50 14.41 -14.40
C GLN A 53 -3.29 13.93 -15.18
N THR A 54 -2.13 13.86 -14.51
CA THR A 54 -0.86 13.50 -15.15
C THR A 54 -0.16 12.33 -14.47
N LEU A 55 0.65 11.61 -15.25
CA LEU A 55 1.50 10.54 -14.73
C LEU A 55 2.52 11.08 -13.71
N GLN A 56 3.04 12.29 -13.93
CA GLN A 56 4.01 12.91 -13.03
C GLN A 56 3.41 13.18 -11.64
N GLU A 57 2.17 13.69 -11.58
CA GLU A 57 1.44 13.84 -10.32
C GLU A 57 1.24 12.49 -9.64
N ALA A 58 0.88 11.45 -10.40
CA ALA A 58 0.70 10.10 -9.89
C ALA A 58 1.98 9.51 -9.27
N HIS A 59 3.13 9.72 -9.90
CA HIS A 59 4.42 9.35 -9.31
C HIS A 59 4.75 10.16 -8.05
N ARG A 60 4.55 11.48 -8.06
CA ARG A 60 4.81 12.32 -6.88
C ARG A 60 3.92 11.90 -5.69
N THR A 61 2.64 11.66 -5.92
CA THR A 61 1.72 11.17 -4.89
C THR A 61 2.13 9.81 -4.38
N LEU A 62 2.58 8.89 -5.26
CA LEU A 62 3.10 7.59 -4.85
C LEU A 62 4.34 7.73 -3.94
N GLN A 63 5.31 8.59 -4.30
CA GLN A 63 6.50 8.83 -3.48
C GLN A 63 6.15 9.31 -2.06
N LEU A 64 5.19 10.23 -1.93
CA LEU A 64 4.68 10.68 -0.63
C LEU A 64 4.04 9.55 0.19
N ILE A 65 3.30 8.63 -0.47
CA ILE A 65 2.70 7.47 0.18
C ILE A 65 3.77 6.48 0.65
N LEU A 66 4.84 6.31 -0.13
CA LEU A 66 5.96 5.43 0.19
C LEU A 66 6.94 6.04 1.20
N GLY A 67 6.83 7.35 1.49
CA GLY A 67 7.76 8.07 2.36
C GLY A 67 9.15 8.27 1.71
N GLU A 68 9.20 8.31 0.38
CA GLU A 68 10.41 8.59 -0.39
C GLU A 68 10.47 10.10 -0.64
N GLU A 69 11.44 10.81 -0.03
CA GLU A 69 11.73 12.24 -0.24
C GLU A 69 12.75 12.47 -1.37
#